data_AF-S4RV84-F1
#
_entry.id   AF-S4RV84-F1
#
_cell.length_a   1.000
_cell.length_b   1.000
_cell.length_c   1.000
_cell.angle_alpha   90.00
_cell.angle_beta   90.00
_cell.angle_gamma   90.00
#
_symmetry.space_group_name_H-M   'P 1'
#
loop_
_entity.id
_entity.type
_entity.pdbx_description
1 polymer ?
#
loop_
_entity_poly.entity_id
_entity_poly.type
_entity_poly.pdbx_seq_one_letter_code
_entity_poly.pdbx_strand_id
1 'polypeptide(L)'
;ALWYTANQGSEGPVFGAADRWNGLGVFLDSFDNDGMRNNPMVLALVNDGTQNYNHQTDGITQAQGNCVRDFRNKPYPVRVKVSYYRSALTVMVNSGLTPDTEDYEPCVAVNNVVLPPQGYFGISAATGGLADDHDVLSVQLYSLVEPGQEEAAGPEGAVNAGAQEATEAKEVEWAPLEAADEQREGGNGQSLKLRATAGVYVDIERSLQQLLEGQNKVHMEIKQLGRSLGLVLEEQQRQVDLLAHTTTGRPGGVSQEALEELQRHQQELLLQLSHLREEVSAHAGTARDAAAVGRDNPYDSTHHFTHIRDTLELVKRDVGSLAQRPVRSQEQPMRCPEVPPPPSCLPPAIFLLFLALQTIVILGFLAYKNHRDAAAKKFF
;
A
#
# COMPACT_ATOMS: atom_id res chain seq x y z
N ALA A 1 12.58 11.12 -12.30
CA ALA A 1 13.24 9.93 -11.72
C ALA A 1 14.05 10.33 -10.49
N LEU A 2 13.97 9.54 -9.42
CA LEU A 2 14.78 9.67 -8.20
C LEU A 2 15.79 8.52 -8.17
N TRP A 3 17.02 8.81 -7.78
CA TRP A 3 18.14 7.89 -7.93
C TRP A 3 18.91 7.70 -6.62
N TYR A 4 19.34 6.47 -6.37
CA TYR A 4 20.46 6.13 -5.50
C TYR A 4 21.39 5.17 -6.24
N THR A 5 22.55 5.64 -6.69
CA THR A 5 23.42 4.88 -7.61
C THR A 5 24.87 4.87 -7.17
N ALA A 6 25.60 3.77 -7.43
CA ALA A 6 27.02 3.64 -7.07
C ALA A 6 27.91 4.71 -7.72
N ASN A 7 27.57 5.12 -8.95
CA ASN A 7 28.25 6.17 -9.69
C ASN A 7 27.33 7.38 -9.82
N GLN A 8 27.91 8.58 -9.90
CA GLN A 8 27.16 9.78 -10.24
C GLN A 8 26.54 9.62 -11.64
N GLY A 9 25.26 9.97 -11.75
CA GLY A 9 24.53 9.82 -13.00
C GLY A 9 25.13 10.66 -14.13
N SER A 10 25.19 10.10 -15.34
CA SER A 10 25.43 10.85 -16.57
C SER A 10 24.11 11.06 -17.31
N GLU A 11 24.07 12.04 -18.21
CA GLU A 11 22.92 12.26 -19.09
C GLU A 11 22.63 11.01 -19.93
N GLY A 12 21.35 10.77 -20.21
CA GLY A 12 20.93 9.62 -21.02
C GLY A 12 19.41 9.53 -21.22
N PRO A 13 18.93 8.43 -21.84
CA PRO A 13 17.54 8.31 -22.27
C PRO A 13 16.55 8.03 -21.13
N VAL A 14 17.01 7.57 -19.97
CA VAL A 14 16.14 7.12 -18.88
C VAL A 14 15.79 8.30 -17.99
N PHE A 15 14.69 8.99 -18.34
CA PHE A 15 14.25 10.21 -17.67
C PHE A 15 15.39 11.24 -17.54
N GLY A 16 16.22 11.37 -18.59
CA GLY A 16 17.36 12.29 -18.63
C GLY A 16 18.66 11.73 -18.04
N ALA A 17 18.67 10.48 -17.56
CA ALA A 17 19.85 9.82 -16.99
C ALA A 17 20.28 8.57 -17.78
N ALA A 18 21.47 8.07 -17.45
CA ALA A 18 22.11 6.92 -18.07
C ALA A 18 21.22 5.67 -18.09
N ASP A 19 21.27 4.92 -19.19
CA ASP A 19 20.46 3.71 -19.41
C ASP A 19 20.92 2.49 -18.59
N ARG A 20 22.13 2.55 -18.02
CA ARG A 20 22.67 1.53 -17.14
C ARG A 20 23.12 2.17 -15.85
N TRP A 21 22.60 1.66 -14.74
CA TRP A 21 22.96 2.11 -13.41
C TRP A 21 23.13 0.90 -12.48
N ASN A 22 23.98 1.05 -11.46
CA ASN A 22 24.09 0.11 -10.37
C ASN A 22 23.48 0.77 -9.13
N GLY A 23 22.28 0.34 -8.72
CA GLY A 23 21.53 0.91 -7.61
C GLY A 23 20.02 0.95 -7.87
N LEU A 24 19.34 1.91 -7.23
CA LEU A 24 17.90 2.11 -7.26
C LEU A 24 17.52 3.29 -8.17
N GLY A 25 16.52 3.08 -9.02
CA GLY A 25 15.75 4.13 -9.68
C GLY A 25 14.29 4.06 -9.25
N VAL A 26 13.73 5.17 -8.78
CA VAL A 26 12.29 5.35 -8.56
C VAL A 26 11.77 6.30 -9.62
N PHE A 27 10.97 5.79 -10.55
CA PHE A 27 10.44 6.55 -11.67
C PHE A 27 9.02 7.01 -11.39
N LEU A 28 8.74 8.25 -11.75
CA LEU A 28 7.42 8.84 -11.80
C LEU A 28 7.13 9.00 -13.29
N ASP A 29 6.46 8.02 -13.88
CA ASP A 29 6.22 7.92 -15.31
C ASP A 29 4.83 8.47 -15.66
N SER A 30 4.81 9.60 -16.37
CA SER A 30 3.58 10.30 -16.74
C SER A 30 2.97 9.84 -18.06
N PHE A 31 3.74 9.15 -18.90
CA PHE A 31 3.35 8.86 -20.28
C PHE A 31 3.18 7.36 -20.48
N ASP A 32 2.07 6.97 -21.08
CA ASP A 32 1.72 5.58 -21.38
C ASP A 32 2.34 5.17 -22.72
N ASN A 33 3.56 4.61 -22.71
CA ASN A 33 4.19 4.15 -23.95
C ASN A 33 3.63 2.81 -24.44
N ASP A 34 3.08 1.99 -23.55
CA ASP A 34 2.63 0.62 -23.86
C ASP A 34 1.13 0.50 -24.18
N GLY A 35 0.37 1.58 -23.95
CA GLY A 35 -1.05 1.70 -24.22
C GLY A 35 -1.94 0.97 -23.21
N MET A 36 -1.41 0.55 -22.05
CA MET A 36 -2.15 -0.19 -21.04
C MET A 36 -3.01 0.70 -20.12
N ARG A 37 -2.93 2.03 -20.25
CA ARG A 37 -3.73 3.02 -19.50
C ARG A 37 -3.55 2.92 -17.98
N ASN A 38 -2.31 2.68 -17.56
CA ASN A 38 -1.88 2.53 -16.17
C ASN A 38 -0.96 3.67 -15.70
N ASN A 39 -0.90 4.77 -16.45
CA ASN A 39 -0.12 5.97 -16.14
C ASN A 39 -1.06 7.12 -15.70
N PRO A 40 -0.61 8.07 -14.84
CA PRO A 40 0.73 8.15 -14.28
C PRO A 40 1.05 7.04 -13.26
N MET A 41 2.26 6.51 -13.34
CA MET A 41 2.72 5.36 -12.55
C MET A 41 3.98 5.72 -11.77
N VAL A 42 4.08 5.20 -10.55
CA VAL A 42 5.32 5.23 -9.78
C VAL A 42 5.88 3.81 -9.72
N LEU A 43 7.13 3.62 -10.11
CA LEU A 43 7.78 2.32 -10.19
C LEU A 43 9.17 2.37 -9.57
N ALA A 44 9.58 1.28 -8.91
CA ALA A 44 10.91 1.14 -8.33
C ALA A 44 11.66 0.00 -9.02
N LEU A 45 12.83 0.31 -9.58
CA LEU A 45 13.71 -0.64 -10.25
C LEU A 45 15.08 -0.67 -9.59
N VAL A 46 15.56 -1.89 -9.37
CA VAL A 46 16.94 -2.13 -8.94
C VAL A 46 17.71 -2.72 -10.12
N ASN A 47 18.85 -2.11 -10.43
CA ASN A 47 19.73 -2.55 -11.50
C ASN A 47 21.15 -2.73 -10.95
N ASP A 48 21.88 -3.71 -11.45
CA ASP A 48 23.26 -4.02 -11.09
C ASP A 48 24.28 -3.46 -12.11
N GLY A 49 23.78 -2.70 -13.09
CA GLY A 49 24.55 -2.13 -14.20
C GLY A 49 24.47 -2.94 -15.49
N THR A 50 23.77 -4.08 -15.50
CA THR A 50 23.70 -4.96 -16.67
C THR A 50 22.48 -4.74 -17.56
N GLN A 51 21.38 -4.25 -16.99
CA GLN A 51 20.11 -4.11 -17.70
C GLN A 51 19.96 -2.72 -18.33
N ASN A 52 19.35 -2.67 -19.52
CA ASN A 52 18.87 -1.45 -20.16
C ASN A 52 17.39 -1.25 -19.79
N TYR A 53 16.94 -0.02 -19.61
CA TYR A 53 15.55 0.29 -19.31
C TYR A 53 14.66 0.13 -20.55
N ASN A 54 13.55 -0.59 -20.41
CA ASN A 54 12.60 -0.79 -21.49
C ASN A 54 11.51 0.29 -21.51
N HIS A 55 11.76 1.35 -22.26
CA HIS A 55 10.80 2.43 -22.53
C HIS A 55 9.54 1.99 -23.28
N GLN A 56 9.54 0.85 -23.97
CA GLN A 56 8.35 0.40 -24.73
C GLN A 56 7.28 -0.24 -23.84
N THR A 57 7.66 -0.64 -22.63
CA THR A 57 6.79 -1.33 -21.66
C THR A 57 6.81 -0.60 -20.31
N ASP A 58 7.11 0.70 -20.31
CA ASP A 58 7.23 1.56 -19.12
C ASP A 58 8.06 0.94 -17.98
N GLY A 59 9.06 0.11 -18.30
CA GLY A 59 9.87 -0.62 -17.32
C GLY A 59 9.08 -1.60 -16.41
N ILE A 60 7.78 -1.83 -16.63
CA ILE A 60 6.91 -2.54 -15.67
C ILE A 60 7.36 -3.98 -15.43
N THR A 61 7.89 -4.64 -16.46
CA THR A 61 8.39 -6.03 -16.40
C THR A 61 9.73 -6.15 -15.66
N GLN A 62 10.42 -5.03 -15.48
CA GLN A 62 11.73 -4.95 -14.79
C GLN A 62 11.58 -4.46 -13.35
N ALA A 63 10.42 -3.89 -12.99
CA ALA A 63 10.16 -3.28 -11.70
C ALA A 63 10.06 -4.30 -10.56
N GLN A 64 10.59 -3.91 -9.40
CA GLN A 64 10.44 -4.64 -8.14
C GLN A 64 9.07 -4.38 -7.53
N GLY A 65 8.47 -3.23 -7.83
CA GLY A 65 7.09 -2.89 -7.51
C GLY A 65 6.69 -1.58 -8.19
N ASN A 66 5.37 -1.38 -8.29
CA ASN A 66 4.78 -0.17 -8.86
C ASN A 66 3.42 0.14 -8.20
N CYS A 67 2.95 1.36 -8.41
CA CYS A 67 1.57 1.74 -8.14
C CYS A 67 1.11 2.81 -9.15
N VAL A 68 -0.19 2.83 -9.45
CA VAL A 68 -0.80 3.90 -10.25
C VAL A 68 -1.13 5.06 -9.33
N ARG A 69 -0.49 6.22 -9.55
CA ARG A 69 -0.70 7.44 -8.78
C ARG A 69 -0.58 8.62 -9.72
N ASP A 70 -1.68 9.32 -9.92
CA ASP A 70 -1.65 10.59 -10.61
C ASP A 70 -0.93 11.63 -9.74
N PHE A 71 0.21 12.12 -10.23
CA PHE A 71 1.06 13.13 -9.60
C PHE A 71 1.14 14.43 -10.40
N ARG A 72 0.33 14.59 -11.45
CA ARG A 72 0.34 15.78 -12.33
C ARG A 72 -0.75 16.76 -11.90
N ASN A 73 -0.49 18.05 -12.12
CA ASN A 73 -1.47 19.14 -11.97
C ASN A 73 -2.22 19.11 -10.62
N LYS A 74 -1.48 18.90 -9.53
CA LYS A 74 -2.03 18.79 -8.18
C LYS A 74 -2.10 20.16 -7.49
N PRO A 75 -3.11 20.40 -6.63
CA PRO A 75 -3.28 21.69 -5.97
C PRO A 75 -2.19 21.98 -4.92
N TYR A 76 -1.60 20.94 -4.34
CA TYR A 76 -0.46 21.03 -3.43
C TYR A 76 0.73 20.21 -3.95
N PRO A 77 1.97 20.51 -3.50
CA PRO A 77 3.15 19.78 -3.92
C PRO A 77 3.06 18.28 -3.61
N VAL A 78 3.24 17.45 -4.63
CA VAL A 78 3.39 16.00 -4.48
C VAL A 78 4.68 15.71 -3.72
N ARG A 79 4.63 14.77 -2.77
CA ARG A 79 5.79 14.33 -1.99
C ARG A 79 6.00 12.84 -2.18
N VAL A 80 7.25 12.44 -2.42
CA VAL A 80 7.63 11.03 -2.50
C VAL A 80 8.63 10.74 -1.40
N LYS A 81 8.27 9.81 -0.51
CA LYS A 81 9.11 9.34 0.58
C LYS A 81 9.65 7.95 0.24
N VAL A 82 10.94 7.88 -0.05
CA VAL A 82 11.67 6.64 -0.30
C VAL A 82 12.48 6.29 0.94
N SER A 83 12.21 5.12 1.54
CA SER A 83 12.93 4.62 2.71
C SER A 83 13.57 3.29 2.38
N TYR A 84 14.82 3.15 2.79
CA TYR A 84 15.57 1.90 2.70
C TYR A 84 16.14 1.57 4.08
N TYR A 85 15.57 0.56 4.74
CA TYR A 85 15.95 0.17 6.09
C TYR A 85 16.01 -1.34 6.20
N ARG A 86 17.13 -1.88 6.70
CA ARG A 86 17.35 -3.34 6.83
C ARG A 86 17.00 -4.14 5.56
N SER A 87 17.44 -3.65 4.41
CA SER A 87 17.15 -4.26 3.09
C SER A 87 15.67 -4.25 2.68
N ALA A 88 14.83 -3.51 3.38
CA ALA A 88 13.44 -3.25 2.99
C ALA A 88 13.35 -1.87 2.33
N LEU A 89 12.87 -1.86 1.09
CA LEU A 89 12.59 -0.66 0.31
C LEU A 89 11.09 -0.35 0.41
N THR A 90 10.76 0.87 0.84
CA THR A 90 9.40 1.39 0.80
C THR A 90 9.35 2.71 0.06
N VAL A 91 8.34 2.87 -0.79
CA VAL A 91 8.01 4.13 -1.46
C VAL A 91 6.59 4.50 -1.05
N MET A 92 6.45 5.70 -0.51
CA MET A 92 5.16 6.27 -0.15
C MET A 92 4.98 7.60 -0.88
N VAL A 93 3.74 7.91 -1.26
CA VAL A 93 3.41 9.09 -2.08
C VAL A 93 2.31 9.88 -1.39
N ASN A 94 2.52 11.17 -1.20
CA ASN A 94 1.46 12.13 -0.91
C ASN A 94 0.93 12.63 -2.26
N SER A 95 -0.38 12.47 -2.49
CA SER A 95 -1.03 12.76 -3.78
C SER A 95 -1.17 14.24 -4.11
N GLY A 96 -0.74 15.15 -3.21
CA GLY A 96 -0.84 16.59 -3.42
C GLY A 96 -2.29 17.10 -3.44
N LEU A 97 -3.25 16.30 -2.97
CA LEU A 97 -4.64 16.71 -2.87
C LEU A 97 -4.90 17.51 -1.60
N THR A 98 -4.22 17.18 -0.51
CA THR A 98 -4.38 17.82 0.79
C THR A 98 -3.19 18.74 1.12
N PRO A 99 -3.41 19.78 1.94
CA PRO A 99 -2.33 20.60 2.47
C PRO A 99 -1.42 19.87 3.46
N ASP A 100 -1.88 18.73 4.00
CA ASP A 100 -1.15 17.94 4.99
C ASP A 100 0.06 17.27 4.35
N THR A 101 1.26 17.66 4.79
CA THR A 101 2.53 17.21 4.24
C THR A 101 2.88 15.78 4.64
N GLU A 102 2.25 15.24 5.68
CA GLU A 102 2.48 13.89 6.22
C GLU A 102 1.43 12.86 5.76
N ASP A 103 0.51 13.27 4.89
CA ASP A 103 -0.58 12.42 4.37
C ASP A 103 -0.10 11.46 3.25
N TYR A 104 0.85 10.59 3.62
CA TYR A 104 1.47 9.61 2.71
C TYR A 104 0.64 8.34 2.57
N GLU A 105 0.55 7.85 1.33
CA GLU A 105 -0.04 6.56 0.99
C GLU A 105 1.03 5.56 0.54
N PRO A 106 0.93 4.28 0.92
CA PRO A 106 1.87 3.25 0.47
C PRO A 106 1.75 3.04 -1.05
N CYS A 107 2.90 2.94 -1.72
CA CYS A 107 2.99 2.69 -3.15
C CYS A 107 3.77 1.39 -3.45
N VAL A 108 5.04 1.33 -3.01
CA VAL A 108 5.90 0.16 -3.19
C VAL A 108 6.40 -0.30 -1.82
N ALA A 109 6.41 -1.61 -1.58
CA ALA A 109 7.02 -2.23 -0.41
C ALA A 109 7.66 -3.55 -0.81
N VAL A 110 8.99 -3.61 -0.78
CA VAL A 110 9.77 -4.76 -1.24
C VAL A 110 10.88 -5.07 -0.23
N ASN A 111 10.98 -6.33 0.17
CA ASN A 111 12.03 -6.79 1.08
C ASN A 111 13.19 -7.43 0.31
N ASN A 112 14.34 -7.58 0.98
CA ASN A 112 15.56 -8.20 0.44
C ASN A 112 16.10 -7.46 -0.79
N VAL A 113 15.93 -6.15 -0.84
CA VAL A 113 16.56 -5.30 -1.85
C VAL A 113 18.04 -5.12 -1.48
N VAL A 114 18.93 -5.32 -2.44
CA VAL A 114 20.38 -5.12 -2.26
C VAL A 114 20.80 -3.88 -3.04
N LEU A 115 21.32 -2.89 -2.33
CA LEU A 115 21.86 -1.66 -2.91
C LEU A 115 23.37 -1.56 -2.64
N PRO A 116 24.12 -0.80 -3.46
CA PRO A 116 25.51 -0.47 -3.18
C PRO A 116 25.66 0.16 -1.77
N PRO A 117 26.74 -0.14 -1.03
CA PRO A 117 26.94 0.39 0.32
C PRO A 117 27.27 1.89 0.34
N GLN A 118 27.76 2.42 -0.79
CA GLN A 118 28.03 3.83 -1.01
C GLN A 118 27.46 4.20 -2.37
N GLY A 119 26.94 5.41 -2.48
CA GLY A 119 26.32 5.89 -3.70
C GLY A 119 25.95 7.36 -3.64
N TYR A 120 25.36 7.82 -4.72
CA TYR A 120 24.96 9.19 -4.97
C TYR A 120 23.44 9.26 -5.04
N PHE A 121 22.87 10.24 -4.36
CA PHE A 121 21.48 10.64 -4.58
C PHE A 121 21.40 11.54 -5.82
N GLY A 122 20.39 11.33 -6.64
CA GLY A 122 20.18 12.13 -7.86
C GLY A 122 18.71 12.27 -8.20
N ILE A 123 18.40 13.31 -8.96
CA ILE A 123 17.08 13.51 -9.56
C ILE A 123 17.30 13.92 -11.01
N SER A 124 16.49 13.37 -11.90
CA SER A 124 16.51 13.71 -13.33
C SER A 124 15.09 13.73 -13.88
N ALA A 125 14.89 14.46 -14.97
CA ALA A 125 13.67 14.48 -15.75
C ALA A 125 14.02 14.63 -17.24
N ALA A 126 13.10 14.22 -18.10
CA ALA A 126 13.19 14.45 -19.53
C ALA A 126 11.80 14.63 -20.12
N THR A 127 11.75 15.30 -21.26
CA THR A 127 10.53 15.47 -22.07
C THR A 127 10.71 14.80 -23.43
N GLY A 128 9.60 14.50 -24.10
CA GLY A 128 9.58 13.88 -25.42
C GLY A 128 8.87 14.76 -26.43
N GLY A 129 8.01 14.17 -27.26
CA GLY A 129 7.11 14.93 -28.14
C GLY A 129 6.04 15.70 -27.38
N LEU A 130 5.63 15.19 -26.22
CA LEU A 130 4.86 15.92 -25.21
C LEU A 130 5.81 16.37 -24.10
N ALA A 131 5.48 17.50 -23.47
CA ALA A 131 6.31 18.13 -22.45
C ALA A 131 5.45 18.59 -21.28
N ASP A 132 5.99 18.39 -20.08
CA ASP A 132 5.51 18.93 -18.82
C ASP A 132 6.69 19.66 -18.14
N ASP A 133 6.40 20.63 -17.28
CA ASP A 133 7.37 21.19 -16.36
C ASP A 133 7.64 20.21 -15.20
N HIS A 134 8.90 20.07 -14.81
CA HIS A 134 9.35 19.11 -13.80
C HIS A 134 10.09 19.83 -12.69
N ASP A 135 9.34 20.29 -11.68
CA ASP A 135 9.89 21.11 -10.59
C ASP A 135 10.21 20.26 -9.34
N VAL A 136 11.38 20.51 -8.77
CA VAL A 136 11.80 19.94 -7.48
C VAL A 136 11.92 21.07 -6.47
N LEU A 137 10.98 21.13 -5.53
CA LEU A 137 10.94 22.20 -4.54
C LEU A 137 11.97 22.00 -3.42
N SER A 138 12.11 20.76 -2.93
CA SER A 138 13.08 20.42 -1.89
C SER A 138 13.45 18.95 -1.93
N VAL A 139 14.65 18.65 -1.43
CA VAL A 139 15.14 17.28 -1.22
C VAL A 139 15.63 17.18 0.21
N GLN A 140 15.09 16.23 0.96
CA GLN A 140 15.44 16.00 2.36
C GLN A 140 15.97 14.57 2.51
N LEU A 141 17.17 14.44 3.08
CA LEU A 141 17.86 13.17 3.25
C LEU A 141 18.09 12.92 4.73
N TYR A 142 17.72 11.72 5.19
CA TYR A 142 17.82 11.33 6.58
C TYR A 142 18.61 10.03 6.70
N SER A 143 19.50 9.97 7.69
CA SER A 143 20.11 8.71 8.12
C SER A 143 19.15 8.01 9.09
N LEU A 144 18.95 6.70 8.91
CA LEU A 144 18.12 5.89 9.79
C LEU A 144 19.01 5.08 10.72
N VAL A 145 18.86 5.27 12.03
CA VAL A 145 19.62 4.57 13.07
C VAL A 145 18.70 3.66 13.86
N GLU A 146 19.19 2.49 14.26
CA GLU A 146 18.42 1.57 15.08
C GLU A 146 18.19 2.15 16.49
N PRO A 147 16.97 2.04 17.05
CA PRO A 147 16.73 2.44 18.43
C PRO A 147 17.65 1.69 19.40
N GLY A 148 18.54 2.41 20.09
CA GLY A 148 19.49 1.84 21.06
C GLY A 148 20.94 1.68 20.58
N GLN A 149 21.25 2.05 19.34
CA GLN A 149 22.64 2.24 18.89
C GLN A 149 22.97 3.75 18.92
N GLU A 150 23.75 4.18 19.92
CA GLU A 150 24.39 5.50 19.88
C GLU A 150 25.40 5.54 18.73
N GLU A 151 25.36 6.59 17.91
CA GLU A 151 26.30 6.78 16.82
C GLU A 151 27.74 6.79 17.37
N ALA A 152 28.58 5.87 16.88
CA ALA A 152 30.02 6.05 17.01
C ALA A 152 30.39 7.27 16.15
N ALA A 153 30.65 8.39 16.80
CA ALA A 153 31.01 9.67 16.18
C ALA A 153 32.09 9.49 15.09
N GLY A 154 31.64 9.49 13.82
CA GLY A 154 32.48 9.76 12.65
C GLY A 154 32.80 11.26 12.59
N PRO A 155 33.82 11.69 11.84
CA PRO A 155 34.44 13.00 12.02
C PRO A 155 33.44 14.15 11.89
N GLU A 156 33.06 14.73 13.04
CA GLU A 156 32.01 15.73 13.28
C GLU A 156 32.34 17.14 12.76
N GLY A 157 33.10 17.27 11.68
CA GLY A 157 33.70 18.56 11.28
C GLY A 157 32.99 19.33 10.16
N ALA A 158 32.16 18.70 9.34
CA ALA A 158 31.73 19.34 8.07
C ALA A 158 30.23 19.25 7.74
N VAL A 159 29.46 18.39 8.41
CA VAL A 159 28.03 18.18 8.07
C VAL A 159 27.08 19.00 8.94
N ASN A 160 27.51 19.36 10.16
CA ASN A 160 26.65 20.04 11.14
C ASN A 160 26.47 21.55 10.90
N ALA A 161 27.30 22.18 10.07
CA ALA A 161 27.13 23.59 9.72
C ALA A 161 25.97 23.83 8.73
N GLY A 162 25.68 22.88 7.84
CA GLY A 162 24.56 22.99 6.89
C GLY A 162 23.24 22.47 7.45
N ALA A 163 23.28 21.56 8.43
CA ALA A 163 22.08 20.97 9.03
C ALA A 163 21.29 21.99 9.90
N GLN A 164 21.98 22.89 10.59
CA GLN A 164 21.33 23.95 11.39
C GLN A 164 20.73 25.06 10.51
N GLU A 165 21.26 25.30 9.32
CA GLU A 165 20.70 26.27 8.37
C GLU A 165 19.49 25.69 7.60
N ALA A 166 19.43 24.36 7.41
CA ALA A 166 18.31 23.68 6.76
C ALA A 166 17.05 23.55 7.66
N THR A 167 17.20 23.55 8.98
CA THR A 167 16.06 23.52 9.92
C THR A 167 15.28 24.84 10.00
N GLU A 168 15.82 25.92 9.43
CA GLU A 168 15.14 27.22 9.30
C GLU A 168 14.66 27.51 7.86
N ALA A 169 14.47 26.47 7.04
CA ALA A 169 13.63 26.61 5.84
C ALA A 169 12.17 26.75 6.29
N LYS A 170 11.81 27.98 6.65
CA LYS A 170 10.44 28.46 6.92
C LYS A 170 9.49 27.79 5.93
N GLU A 171 8.57 26.96 6.42
CA GLU A 171 7.45 26.45 5.62
C GLU A 171 6.84 27.63 4.89
N VAL A 172 7.01 27.66 3.57
CA VAL A 172 6.35 28.66 2.74
C VAL A 172 4.88 28.31 2.79
N GLU A 173 4.15 29.03 3.64
CA GLU A 173 2.68 29.02 3.69
C GLU A 173 2.18 29.39 2.28
N TRP A 174 1.74 28.39 1.53
CA TRP A 174 1.27 28.57 0.16
C TRP A 174 -0.13 29.19 0.22
N ALA A 175 -0.29 30.38 -0.37
CA ALA A 175 -1.60 30.85 -0.78
C ALA A 175 -1.99 30.13 -2.09
N PRO A 176 -3.28 29.90 -2.36
CA PRO A 176 -3.74 29.40 -3.66
C PRO A 176 -3.14 30.25 -4.79
N LEU A 177 -2.76 29.60 -5.90
CA LEU A 177 -2.10 30.17 -7.09
C LEU A 177 -2.79 31.40 -7.69
N GLU A 178 -4.02 31.72 -7.29
CA GLU A 178 -4.78 32.90 -7.71
C GLU A 178 -4.10 34.24 -7.37
N ALA A 179 -3.31 34.30 -6.30
CA ALA A 179 -2.72 35.57 -5.82
C ALA A 179 -1.50 36.05 -6.61
N ALA A 180 -0.91 35.21 -7.49
CA ALA A 180 0.32 35.54 -8.20
C ALA A 180 0.10 36.25 -9.54
N ASP A 181 -1.10 36.14 -10.12
CA ASP A 181 -1.38 36.63 -11.48
C ASP A 181 -1.85 38.10 -11.52
N GLU A 182 -2.38 38.62 -10.41
CA GLU A 182 -2.89 40.00 -10.32
C GLU A 182 -1.79 41.08 -10.36
N GLN A 183 -0.53 40.71 -10.13
CA GLN A 183 0.59 41.66 -10.07
C GLN A 183 1.24 41.93 -11.44
N ARG A 184 0.87 41.19 -12.49
CA ARG A 184 1.59 41.18 -13.78
C ARG A 184 0.88 41.93 -14.92
N GLU A 185 -0.29 42.52 -14.66
CA GLU A 185 -1.05 43.35 -15.63
C GLU A 185 -0.71 44.86 -15.55
N GLY A 186 0.58 45.19 -15.42
CA GLY A 186 1.09 46.57 -15.37
C GLY A 186 1.93 46.94 -16.59
N GLY A 187 1.43 46.75 -17.83
CA GLY A 187 2.20 47.00 -19.04
C GLY A 187 1.35 47.41 -20.24
N ASN A 188 1.46 48.69 -20.62
CA ASN A 188 0.72 49.37 -21.67
C ASN A 188 0.88 48.73 -23.08
N GLY A 189 -0.22 48.37 -23.76
CA GLY A 189 -0.23 48.15 -25.21
C GLY A 189 -1.32 47.23 -25.77
N GLN A 190 -2.29 47.83 -26.49
CA GLN A 190 -3.23 47.22 -27.45
C GLN A 190 -4.36 46.32 -26.90
N SER A 191 -5.37 46.98 -26.33
CA SER A 191 -6.73 46.46 -26.19
C SER A 191 -7.43 46.42 -27.54
N LEU A 192 -7.63 45.24 -28.14
CA LEU A 192 -8.83 44.82 -28.89
C LEU A 192 -8.60 43.45 -29.55
N LYS A 193 -8.80 42.36 -28.78
CA LYS A 193 -9.27 41.01 -29.23
C LYS A 193 -9.22 39.94 -28.13
N LEU A 194 -8.64 40.23 -26.97
CA LEU A 194 -8.47 39.25 -25.87
C LEU A 194 -9.69 39.11 -24.93
N ARG A 195 -10.76 39.91 -25.11
CA ARG A 195 -11.89 39.94 -24.18
C ARG A 195 -12.88 38.77 -24.36
N ALA A 196 -12.88 38.12 -25.52
CA ALA A 196 -13.75 36.98 -25.81
C ALA A 196 -13.13 35.63 -25.36
N THR A 197 -11.80 35.56 -25.25
CA THR A 197 -11.08 34.38 -24.76
C THR A 197 -10.93 34.37 -23.25
N ALA A 198 -10.84 35.54 -22.60
CA ALA A 198 -10.76 35.63 -21.14
C ALA A 198 -11.98 35.05 -20.42
N GLY A 199 -13.21 35.26 -20.94
CA GLY A 199 -14.41 34.68 -20.35
C GLY A 199 -14.43 33.14 -20.37
N VAL A 200 -13.85 32.53 -21.41
CA VAL A 200 -13.76 31.06 -21.54
C VAL A 200 -12.68 30.49 -20.60
N TYR A 201 -11.56 31.19 -20.40
CA TYR A 201 -10.53 30.75 -19.44
C TYR A 201 -11.00 30.88 -17.98
N VAL A 202 -11.68 31.96 -17.61
CA VAL A 202 -12.22 32.16 -16.25
C VAL A 202 -13.28 31.09 -15.90
N ASP A 203 -14.12 30.70 -16.87
CA ASP A 203 -15.09 29.61 -16.66
C ASP A 203 -14.41 28.23 -16.56
N ILE A 204 -13.30 28.01 -17.26
CA ILE A 204 -12.49 26.78 -17.17
C ILE A 204 -11.75 26.72 -15.82
N GLU A 205 -11.15 27.80 -15.35
CA GLU A 205 -10.44 27.85 -14.06
C GLU A 205 -11.40 27.64 -12.89
N ARG A 206 -12.56 28.29 -12.92
CA ARG A 206 -13.58 28.12 -11.87
C ARG A 206 -14.13 26.70 -11.83
N SER A 207 -14.33 26.07 -13.00
CA SER A 207 -14.78 24.68 -13.07
C SER A 207 -13.67 23.70 -12.67
N LEU A 208 -12.41 23.98 -12.97
CA LEU A 208 -11.26 23.21 -12.51
C LEU A 208 -11.10 23.28 -10.99
N GLN A 209 -11.28 24.46 -10.40
CA GLN A 209 -11.19 24.67 -8.95
C GLN A 209 -12.34 23.97 -8.21
N GLN A 210 -13.57 24.08 -8.72
CA GLN A 210 -14.71 23.31 -8.21
C GLN A 210 -14.49 21.79 -8.31
N LEU A 211 -13.85 21.34 -9.39
CA LEU A 211 -13.49 19.93 -9.56
C LEU A 211 -12.41 19.49 -8.56
N LEU A 212 -11.39 20.31 -8.34
CA LEU A 212 -10.30 20.04 -7.38
C LEU A 212 -10.82 20.03 -5.95
N GLU A 213 -11.70 20.96 -5.58
CA GLU A 213 -12.42 20.94 -4.30
C GLU A 213 -13.28 19.68 -4.16
N GLY A 214 -13.98 19.29 -5.24
CA GLY A 214 -14.76 18.05 -5.29
C GLY A 214 -13.88 16.80 -5.12
N GLN A 215 -12.74 16.74 -5.80
CA GLN A 215 -11.75 15.65 -5.67
C GLN A 215 -11.23 15.58 -4.24
N ASN A 216 -10.84 16.71 -3.67
CA ASN A 216 -10.28 16.76 -2.34
C ASN A 216 -11.29 16.32 -1.28
N LYS A 217 -12.56 16.77 -1.42
CA LYS A 217 -13.64 16.34 -0.55
C LYS A 217 -13.88 14.84 -0.62
N VAL A 218 -14.01 14.27 -1.82
CA VAL A 218 -14.21 12.82 -1.98
C VAL A 218 -13.02 12.03 -1.43
N HIS A 219 -11.79 12.50 -1.66
CA HIS A 219 -10.57 11.88 -1.16
C HIS A 219 -10.53 11.83 0.37
N MET A 220 -10.85 12.94 1.04
CA MET A 220 -10.91 13.02 2.50
C MET A 220 -11.95 12.08 3.08
N GLU A 221 -13.13 12.00 2.46
CA GLU A 221 -14.20 11.08 2.86
C GLU A 221 -13.75 9.61 2.71
N ILE A 222 -13.10 9.24 1.59
CA ILE A 222 -12.55 7.88 1.41
C ILE A 222 -11.50 7.55 2.49
N LYS A 223 -10.64 8.51 2.84
CA LYS A 223 -9.66 8.34 3.91
C LYS A 223 -10.31 8.13 5.26
N GLN A 224 -11.35 8.89 5.57
CA GLN A 224 -12.12 8.70 6.80
C GLN A 224 -12.75 7.30 6.85
N LEU A 225 -13.37 6.87 5.75
CA LEU A 225 -13.95 5.53 5.66
C LEU A 225 -12.89 4.43 5.83
N GLY A 226 -11.72 4.59 5.21
CA GLY A 226 -10.59 3.66 5.34
C GLY A 226 -10.11 3.53 6.79
N ARG A 227 -10.03 4.64 7.53
CA ARG A 227 -9.69 4.65 8.96
C ARG A 227 -10.76 3.93 9.79
N SER A 228 -12.05 4.21 9.57
CA SER A 228 -13.16 3.52 10.26
C SER A 228 -13.14 2.02 10.00
N LEU A 229 -12.88 1.59 8.75
CA LEU A 229 -12.79 0.18 8.40
C LEU A 229 -11.57 -0.51 9.05
N GLY A 230 -10.43 0.18 9.10
CA GLY A 230 -9.23 -0.31 9.78
C GLY A 230 -9.46 -0.59 11.26
N LEU A 231 -10.12 0.34 11.96
CA LEU A 231 -10.48 0.16 13.38
C LEU A 231 -11.38 -1.05 13.61
N VAL A 232 -12.34 -1.29 12.71
CA VAL A 232 -13.26 -2.45 12.82
C VAL A 232 -12.54 -3.77 12.51
N LEU A 233 -11.64 -3.80 11.53
CA LEU A 233 -10.84 -4.98 11.21
C LEU A 233 -9.88 -5.35 12.34
N GLU A 234 -9.22 -4.36 12.95
CA GLU A 234 -8.30 -4.57 14.06
C GLU A 234 -9.01 -5.17 15.28
N GLU A 235 -10.22 -4.67 15.61
CA GLU A 235 -11.03 -5.26 16.70
C GLU A 235 -11.48 -6.69 16.35
N GLN A 236 -11.86 -6.98 15.10
CA GLN A 236 -12.17 -8.37 14.70
C GLN A 236 -10.97 -9.31 14.84
N GLN A 237 -9.77 -8.89 14.44
CA GLN A 237 -8.56 -9.69 14.55
C GLN A 237 -8.21 -9.99 16.01
N ARG A 238 -8.28 -8.96 16.88
CA ARG A 238 -8.04 -9.12 18.32
C ARG A 238 -8.99 -10.14 18.96
N GLN A 239 -10.22 -10.22 18.48
CA GLN A 239 -11.26 -11.13 18.98
C GLN A 239 -11.08 -12.56 18.48
N VAL A 240 -10.67 -12.75 17.21
CA VAL A 240 -10.30 -14.07 16.68
C VAL A 240 -9.14 -14.66 17.48
N ASP A 241 -8.14 -13.84 17.82
CA ASP A 241 -7.01 -14.27 18.66
C ASP A 241 -7.46 -14.63 20.09
N LEU A 242 -8.37 -13.86 20.68
CA LEU A 242 -8.94 -14.17 22.00
C LEU A 242 -9.69 -15.51 22.00
N LEU A 243 -10.54 -15.75 21.00
CA LEU A 243 -11.31 -17.00 20.83
C LEU A 243 -10.43 -18.22 20.54
N ALA A 244 -9.35 -18.03 19.77
CA ALA A 244 -8.35 -19.07 19.53
C ALA A 244 -7.68 -19.51 20.85
N HIS A 245 -7.37 -18.58 21.75
CA HIS A 245 -6.79 -18.91 23.04
C HIS A 245 -7.77 -19.61 24.00
N THR A 246 -9.06 -19.25 24.00
CA THR A 246 -10.07 -19.87 24.88
C THR A 246 -10.38 -21.33 24.51
N THR A 247 -10.18 -21.72 23.24
CA THR A 247 -10.50 -23.08 22.75
C THR A 247 -9.36 -24.08 22.88
N THR A 248 -8.11 -23.62 23.00
CA THR A 248 -6.93 -24.50 23.05
C THR A 248 -6.63 -25.17 24.40
N GLY A 249 -7.42 -24.92 25.45
CA GLY A 249 -7.02 -25.27 26.83
C GLY A 249 -7.76 -26.40 27.55
N ARG A 250 -9.01 -26.75 27.19
CA ARG A 250 -9.81 -27.69 28.02
C ARG A 250 -10.84 -28.50 27.22
N PRO A 251 -10.83 -29.84 27.28
CA PRO A 251 -11.93 -30.66 26.82
C PRO A 251 -13.02 -30.66 27.89
N GLY A 252 -13.99 -29.74 27.78
CA GLY A 252 -15.18 -29.74 28.62
C GLY A 252 -15.72 -28.34 28.91
N GLY A 253 -16.74 -27.95 28.15
CA GLY A 253 -17.66 -26.86 28.48
C GLY A 253 -17.15 -25.45 28.19
N VAL A 254 -17.80 -24.77 27.26
CA VAL A 254 -17.77 -23.30 27.17
C VAL A 254 -18.36 -22.76 28.48
N SER A 255 -17.62 -21.93 29.22
CA SER A 255 -18.13 -21.27 30.44
C SER A 255 -19.35 -20.42 30.07
N GLN A 256 -20.38 -20.42 30.92
CA GLN A 256 -21.57 -19.59 30.74
C GLN A 256 -21.22 -18.10 30.66
N GLU A 257 -20.15 -17.68 31.33
CA GLU A 257 -19.58 -16.33 31.25
C GLU A 257 -18.99 -16.03 29.86
N ALA A 258 -18.30 -17.00 29.25
CA ALA A 258 -17.77 -16.84 27.89
C ALA A 258 -18.89 -16.75 26.84
N LEU A 259 -20.04 -17.39 27.10
CA LEU A 259 -21.21 -17.31 26.23
C LEU A 259 -21.93 -15.95 26.37
N GLU A 260 -22.03 -15.41 27.58
CA GLU A 260 -22.59 -14.08 27.84
C GLU A 260 -21.69 -12.96 27.28
N GLU A 261 -20.37 -13.10 27.40
CA GLU A 261 -19.37 -12.21 26.80
C GLU A 261 -19.51 -12.22 25.27
N LEU A 262 -19.61 -13.41 24.65
CA LEU A 262 -19.81 -13.58 23.21
C LEU A 262 -21.13 -12.93 22.73
N GLN A 263 -22.20 -13.05 23.52
CA GLN A 263 -23.51 -12.51 23.17
C GLN A 263 -23.54 -10.98 23.26
N ARG A 264 -22.94 -10.38 24.29
CA ARG A 264 -22.73 -8.92 24.36
C ARG A 264 -21.91 -8.42 23.18
N HIS A 265 -20.84 -9.14 22.85
CA HIS A 265 -19.95 -8.76 21.77
C HIS A 265 -20.61 -8.84 20.39
N GLN A 266 -21.42 -9.87 20.12
CA GLN A 266 -22.23 -9.94 18.89
C GLN A 266 -23.17 -8.73 18.75
N GLN A 267 -23.70 -8.23 19.86
CA GLN A 267 -24.61 -7.09 19.86
C GLN A 267 -23.86 -5.77 19.59
N GLU A 268 -22.65 -5.63 20.10
CA GLU A 268 -21.76 -4.49 19.84
C GLU A 268 -21.26 -4.46 18.38
N LEU A 269 -20.92 -5.62 17.83
CA LEU A 269 -20.47 -5.78 16.45
C LEU A 269 -21.60 -5.44 15.45
N LEU A 270 -22.85 -5.81 15.77
CA LEU A 270 -24.02 -5.40 15.00
C LEU A 270 -24.24 -3.88 15.03
N LEU A 271 -24.01 -3.23 16.18
CA LEU A 271 -24.07 -1.77 16.28
C LEU A 271 -22.98 -1.08 15.45
N GLN A 272 -21.74 -1.56 15.52
CA GLN A 272 -20.64 -1.05 14.69
C GLN A 272 -20.88 -1.23 13.19
N LEU A 273 -21.40 -2.39 12.77
CA LEU A 273 -21.80 -2.64 11.38
C LEU A 273 -22.94 -1.73 10.93
N SER A 274 -23.88 -1.41 11.81
CA SER A 274 -24.97 -0.48 11.49
C SER A 274 -24.47 0.95 11.30
N HIS A 275 -23.48 1.38 12.10
CA HIS A 275 -22.82 2.68 11.96
C HIS A 275 -22.00 2.76 10.67
N LEU A 276 -21.18 1.74 10.38
CA LEU A 276 -20.45 1.63 9.12
C LEU A 276 -21.36 1.68 7.90
N ARG A 277 -22.54 1.04 7.97
CA ARG A 277 -23.53 1.08 6.89
C ARG A 277 -24.04 2.51 6.64
N GLU A 278 -24.28 3.27 7.69
CA GLU A 278 -24.74 4.66 7.61
C GLU A 278 -23.63 5.56 7.06
N GLU A 279 -22.40 5.42 7.55
CA GLU A 279 -21.22 6.11 7.03
C GLU A 279 -21.02 5.81 5.53
N VAL A 280 -20.93 4.54 5.13
CA VAL A 280 -20.76 4.14 3.72
C VAL A 280 -21.90 4.70 2.86
N SER A 281 -23.13 4.73 3.36
CA SER A 281 -24.26 5.30 2.60
C SER A 281 -24.16 6.81 2.44
N ALA A 282 -23.65 7.54 3.43
CA ALA A 282 -23.40 8.97 3.34
C ALA A 282 -22.27 9.28 2.34
N HIS A 283 -21.16 8.53 2.41
CA HIS A 283 -20.00 8.68 1.53
C HIS A 283 -20.34 8.30 0.06
N ALA A 284 -21.19 7.30 -0.15
CA ALA A 284 -21.70 6.98 -1.48
C ALA A 284 -22.57 8.12 -2.05
N GLY A 285 -23.29 8.86 -1.20
CA GLY A 285 -24.05 10.05 -1.59
C GLY A 285 -23.15 11.18 -2.09
N THR A 286 -22.12 11.53 -1.32
CA THR A 286 -21.16 12.58 -1.69
C THR A 286 -20.38 12.23 -2.96
N ALA A 287 -19.98 10.97 -3.14
CA ALA A 287 -19.34 10.51 -4.38
C ALA A 287 -20.26 10.59 -5.61
N ARG A 288 -21.57 10.31 -5.45
CA ARG A 288 -22.57 10.46 -6.51
C ARG A 288 -22.75 11.93 -6.89
N ASP A 289 -22.81 12.83 -5.91
CA ASP A 289 -22.96 14.26 -6.15
C ASP A 289 -21.72 14.85 -6.87
N ALA A 290 -20.52 14.44 -6.46
CA ALA A 290 -19.28 14.82 -7.13
C ALA A 290 -19.20 14.28 -8.58
N ALA A 291 -19.63 13.05 -8.82
CA ALA A 291 -19.68 12.47 -10.16
C ALA A 291 -20.71 13.15 -11.10
N ALA A 292 -21.76 13.78 -10.54
CA ALA A 292 -22.75 14.51 -11.32
C ALA A 292 -22.22 15.87 -11.82
N VAL A 293 -21.33 16.51 -11.05
CA VAL A 293 -20.69 17.80 -11.41
C VAL A 293 -19.69 17.63 -12.57
N GLY A 294 -19.01 16.48 -12.67
CA GLY A 294 -18.02 16.19 -13.72
C GLY A 294 -18.58 15.71 -15.07
N ARG A 295 -19.90 15.81 -15.31
CA ARG A 295 -20.57 15.16 -16.46
C ARG A 295 -20.49 15.95 -17.78
N ASP A 296 -20.19 17.24 -17.72
CA ASP A 296 -20.16 18.14 -18.89
C ASP A 296 -18.73 18.50 -19.38
N ASN A 297 -17.67 17.87 -18.83
CA ASN A 297 -16.28 18.22 -19.16
C ASN A 297 -15.53 17.07 -19.87
N PRO A 298 -14.71 17.33 -20.92
CA PRO A 298 -14.09 16.29 -21.74
C PRO A 298 -12.78 15.71 -21.19
N TYR A 299 -12.40 16.02 -19.94
CA TYR A 299 -11.17 15.51 -19.31
C TYR A 299 -11.43 14.27 -18.43
N ASP A 300 -10.54 13.30 -18.55
CA ASP A 300 -10.56 11.90 -18.04
C ASP A 300 -10.80 11.71 -16.52
N SER A 301 -10.90 12.79 -15.76
CA SER A 301 -11.26 12.79 -14.33
C SER A 301 -12.65 12.18 -14.03
N THR A 302 -13.58 12.20 -14.99
CA THR A 302 -14.93 11.60 -14.84
C THR A 302 -14.85 10.10 -14.58
N HIS A 303 -13.86 9.41 -15.17
CA HIS A 303 -13.72 7.95 -15.06
C HIS A 303 -13.28 7.51 -13.64
N HIS A 304 -12.52 8.35 -12.94
CA HIS A 304 -12.09 8.10 -11.56
C HIS A 304 -13.28 8.12 -10.59
N PHE A 305 -14.15 9.14 -10.71
CA PHE A 305 -15.33 9.28 -9.85
C PHE A 305 -16.40 8.23 -10.14
N THR A 306 -16.60 7.83 -11.39
CA THR A 306 -17.51 6.74 -11.71
C THR A 306 -17.02 5.42 -11.13
N HIS A 307 -15.71 5.16 -11.17
CA HIS A 307 -15.12 3.97 -10.58
C HIS A 307 -15.24 3.95 -9.04
N ILE A 308 -14.95 5.08 -8.37
CA ILE A 308 -15.15 5.24 -6.92
C ILE A 308 -16.60 4.99 -6.54
N ARG A 309 -17.54 5.62 -7.26
CA ARG A 309 -18.98 5.42 -7.03
C ARG A 309 -19.36 3.95 -7.14
N ASP A 310 -18.95 3.28 -8.22
CA ASP A 310 -19.32 1.89 -8.46
C ASP A 310 -18.72 0.96 -7.40
N THR A 311 -17.50 1.26 -6.93
CA THR A 311 -16.86 0.56 -5.80
C THR A 311 -17.60 0.79 -4.49
N LEU A 312 -18.01 2.03 -4.19
CA LEU A 312 -18.77 2.36 -2.98
C LEU A 312 -20.18 1.73 -3.00
N GLU A 313 -20.83 1.63 -4.17
CA GLU A 313 -22.10 0.92 -4.31
C GLU A 313 -21.96 -0.58 -4.03
N LEU A 314 -20.85 -1.18 -4.46
CA LEU A 314 -20.53 -2.57 -4.15
C LEU A 314 -20.33 -2.76 -2.65
N VAL A 315 -19.49 -1.92 -2.02
CA VAL A 315 -19.25 -1.97 -0.56
C VAL A 315 -20.54 -1.74 0.21
N LYS A 316 -21.38 -0.79 -0.21
CA LYS A 316 -22.71 -0.54 0.39
C LYS A 316 -23.61 -1.77 0.33
N ARG A 317 -23.60 -2.49 -0.79
CA ARG A 317 -24.37 -3.73 -0.98
C ARG A 317 -23.86 -4.84 -0.06
N ASP A 318 -22.55 -5.00 0.01
CA ASP A 318 -21.91 -6.04 0.80
C ASP A 318 -22.10 -5.80 2.31
N VAL A 319 -21.84 -4.58 2.78
CA VAL A 319 -22.13 -4.16 4.17
C VAL A 319 -23.63 -4.27 4.48
N GLY A 320 -24.49 -3.89 3.53
CA GLY A 320 -25.94 -4.06 3.65
C GLY A 320 -26.36 -5.52 3.80
N SER A 321 -25.72 -6.44 3.08
CA SER A 321 -25.99 -7.88 3.17
C SER A 321 -25.51 -8.49 4.50
N LEU A 322 -24.40 -7.99 5.04
CA LEU A 322 -23.85 -8.41 6.33
C LEU A 322 -24.72 -7.90 7.49
N ALA A 323 -25.15 -6.63 7.44
CA ALA A 323 -26.02 -6.03 8.46
C ALA A 323 -27.45 -6.59 8.46
N GLN A 324 -27.93 -7.11 7.31
CA GLN A 324 -29.27 -7.68 7.18
C GLN A 324 -29.36 -9.17 7.48
N ARG A 325 -28.25 -9.88 7.76
CA ARG A 325 -28.32 -11.25 8.27
C ARG A 325 -28.98 -11.18 9.66
N PRO A 326 -30.26 -11.56 9.79
CA PRO A 326 -30.89 -11.55 11.09
C PRO A 326 -30.26 -12.70 11.87
N VAL A 327 -29.78 -12.44 13.08
CA VAL A 327 -29.77 -13.49 14.11
C VAL A 327 -31.22 -13.90 14.25
N ARG A 328 -31.58 -15.00 13.57
CA ARG A 328 -32.93 -15.52 13.54
C ARG A 328 -33.22 -16.05 14.95
N SER A 329 -33.76 -15.19 15.80
CA SER A 329 -34.45 -15.53 17.04
C SER A 329 -35.69 -16.33 16.66
N GLN A 330 -35.48 -17.60 16.36
CA GLN A 330 -36.53 -18.60 16.30
C GLN A 330 -36.33 -19.48 17.53
N GLU A 331 -37.34 -19.53 18.38
CA GLU A 331 -37.48 -20.39 19.56
C GLU A 331 -37.51 -21.89 19.20
N GLN A 332 -36.54 -22.35 18.43
CA GLN A 332 -36.27 -23.77 18.23
C GLN A 332 -34.90 -24.04 18.82
N PRO A 333 -34.76 -25.08 19.68
CA PRO A 333 -33.46 -25.46 20.18
C PRO A 333 -32.58 -25.81 18.97
N MET A 334 -31.63 -24.93 18.66
CA MET A 334 -30.61 -25.18 17.65
C MET A 334 -29.86 -26.45 18.06
N ARG A 335 -30.18 -27.56 17.41
CA ARG A 335 -29.30 -28.72 17.40
C ARG A 335 -28.12 -28.36 16.51
N CYS A 336 -26.94 -28.24 17.12
CA CYS A 336 -25.69 -28.15 16.39
C CYS A 336 -25.63 -29.27 15.35
N PRO A 337 -25.13 -29.01 14.12
CA PRO A 337 -24.85 -30.07 13.17
C PRO A 337 -23.93 -31.09 13.83
N GLU A 338 -24.34 -32.35 13.77
CA GLU A 338 -23.68 -33.46 14.45
C GLU A 338 -22.25 -33.59 13.89
N VAL A 339 -21.28 -33.48 14.78
CA VAL A 339 -19.86 -33.55 14.44
C VAL A 339 -19.60 -34.87 13.71
N PRO A 340 -19.02 -34.87 12.50
CA PRO A 340 -18.69 -36.12 11.83
C PRO A 340 -17.78 -36.93 12.75
N PRO A 341 -18.05 -38.25 12.91
CA PRO A 341 -17.27 -39.08 13.82
C PRO A 341 -15.79 -38.96 13.47
N PRO A 342 -14.89 -38.88 14.47
CA PRO A 342 -13.46 -38.86 14.19
C PRO A 342 -13.10 -40.11 13.37
N PRO A 343 -12.14 -39.99 12.44
CA PRO A 343 -11.71 -41.14 11.65
C PRO A 343 -11.36 -42.30 12.58
N SER A 344 -11.73 -43.51 12.19
CA SER A 344 -11.56 -44.73 12.96
C SER A 344 -10.08 -44.95 13.31
N CYS A 345 -9.67 -44.44 14.47
CA CYS A 345 -8.36 -44.67 15.03
C CYS A 345 -8.17 -46.17 15.25
N LEU A 346 -6.98 -46.69 14.92
CA LEU A 346 -6.65 -48.10 15.10
C LEU A 346 -6.87 -48.50 16.57
N PRO A 347 -7.66 -49.55 16.88
CA PRO A 347 -7.88 -49.99 18.24
C PRO A 347 -6.55 -50.31 18.94
N PRO A 348 -6.37 -49.95 20.22
CA PRO A 348 -5.13 -50.22 20.97
C PRO A 348 -4.70 -51.69 20.93
N ALA A 349 -5.67 -52.61 20.85
CA ALA A 349 -5.42 -54.04 20.70
C ALA A 349 -4.73 -54.40 19.37
N ILE A 350 -5.12 -53.77 18.26
CA ILE A 350 -4.50 -54.00 16.95
C ILE A 350 -3.08 -53.42 16.92
N PHE A 351 -2.89 -52.24 17.52
CA PHE A 351 -1.56 -51.63 17.64
C PHE A 351 -0.60 -52.52 18.45
N LEU A 352 -1.04 -53.05 19.60
CA LEU A 352 -0.22 -53.94 20.42
C LEU A 352 0.09 -55.28 19.72
N LEU A 353 -0.84 -55.80 18.92
CA LEU A 353 -0.63 -57.02 18.14
C LEU A 353 0.45 -56.82 17.06
N PHE A 354 0.42 -55.68 16.35
CA PHE A 354 1.47 -55.34 15.38
C PHE A 354 2.84 -55.17 16.05
N LEU A 355 2.88 -54.54 17.22
CA LEU A 355 4.11 -54.32 17.98
C LEU A 355 4.72 -55.66 18.47
N ALA A 356 3.87 -56.60 18.92
CA ALA A 356 4.27 -57.96 19.28
C ALA A 356 4.78 -58.76 18.06
N LEU A 357 4.09 -58.67 16.92
CA LEU A 357 4.51 -59.33 15.69
C LEU A 357 5.88 -58.80 15.22
N GLN A 358 6.05 -57.47 15.23
CA GLN A 358 7.30 -56.82 14.84
C GLN A 358 8.46 -57.22 15.76
N THR A 359 8.23 -57.32 17.07
CA THR A 359 9.26 -57.79 18.00
C THR A 359 9.63 -59.26 17.78
N ILE A 360 8.67 -60.14 17.47
CA ILE A 360 8.94 -61.54 17.14
C ILE A 360 9.79 -61.65 15.87
N VAL A 361 9.47 -60.88 14.82
CA VAL A 361 10.24 -60.88 13.57
C VAL A 361 11.67 -60.38 13.80
N ILE A 362 11.84 -59.33 14.59
CA ILE A 362 13.18 -58.79 14.91
C ILE A 362 13.98 -59.82 15.71
N LEU A 363 13.39 -60.45 16.73
CA LEU A 363 14.07 -61.49 17.52
C LEU A 363 14.40 -62.73 16.67
N GLY A 364 13.51 -63.14 15.78
CA GLY A 364 13.75 -64.23 14.82
C GLY A 364 14.89 -63.90 13.86
N PHE A 365 14.95 -62.67 13.35
CA PHE A 365 16.04 -62.20 12.50
C PHE A 365 17.39 -62.17 13.25
N LEU A 366 17.39 -61.68 14.49
CA LEU A 366 18.59 -61.65 15.33
C LEU A 366 19.08 -63.06 15.67
N ALA A 367 18.18 -64.00 15.96
CA ALA A 367 18.53 -65.39 16.21
C ALA A 367 19.08 -66.08 14.95
N TYR A 368 18.46 -65.84 13.78
CA TYR A 368 18.95 -66.34 12.49
C TYR A 368 20.34 -65.79 12.16
N LYS A 369 20.54 -64.47 12.35
CA LYS A 369 21.84 -63.84 12.15
C LYS A 369 22.89 -64.40 13.10
N ASN A 370 22.57 -64.54 14.39
CA ASN A 370 23.49 -65.11 15.38
C ASN A 370 23.84 -66.57 15.05
N HIS A 371 22.89 -67.37 14.56
CA HIS A 371 23.16 -68.73 14.10
C HIS A 371 24.05 -68.76 12.85
N ARG A 372 23.89 -67.82 11.89
CA ARG A 372 24.81 -67.68 10.75
C ARG A 372 26.20 -67.23 11.17
N ASP A 373 26.31 -66.28 12.09
CA ASP A 373 27.58 -65.79 12.61
C ASP A 373 28.33 -66.88 13.40
N ALA A 374 27.60 -67.72 14.15
CA ALA A 374 28.15 -68.90 14.82
C ALA A 374 28.59 -70.00 13.83
N ALA A 375 27.87 -70.19 12.72
CA ALA A 375 28.25 -71.12 11.66
C ALA A 375 29.48 -70.64 10.87
N ALA A 376 29.62 -69.33 10.65
CA ALA A 376 30.78 -68.73 9.97
C ALA A 376 32.08 -68.85 10.80
N LYS A 377 31.98 -68.84 12.14
CA LYS A 377 33.13 -69.04 13.04
C LYS A 377 33.69 -70.47 13.09
N LYS A 378 33.00 -71.47 12.52
CA LYS A 378 33.52 -72.85 12.42
C LYS A 378 34.45 -73.10 11.22
N PHE A 379 34.68 -72.08 10.39
CA PHE A 379 35.53 -72.18 9.18
C PHE A 379 36.83 -71.34 9.26
N PHE A 380 37.21 -70.87 10.45
CA PHE A 380 38.51 -70.26 10.73
C PHE A 380 39.30 -71.07 11.75
#